data_AF-A0A351G080-F1
#
_entry.id   AF-A0A351G080-F1
#
_cell.length_a   1.000
_cell.length_b   1.000
_cell.length_c   1.000
_cell.angle_alpha   90.00
_cell.angle_beta   90.00
_cell.angle_gamma   90.00
#
_symmetry.space_group_name_H-M   'P 1'
#
loop_
_entity.id
_entity.type
_entity.pdbx_description
1 polymer ?
#
loop_
_entity_poly.entity_id
_entity_poly.type
_entity_poly.pdbx_seq_one_letter_code
_entity_poly.pdbx_strand_id
1 'polypeptide(L)'
;MNVSPKTFSHIGLSVPDLEAAVKFYTEVLGLYTIMEPTEVFEDDSPIGVMCTHVFGPNWKSLKIAHLATADRVGIEIFEFPENYAPKDNL
;
A
#
# COMPACT_ATOMS: atom_id res chain seq x y z
N MET A 1 -26.80 12.27 13.83
CA MET A 1 -25.49 11.67 14.17
C MET A 1 -24.51 12.80 14.40
N ASN A 2 -23.84 12.86 15.55
CA ASN A 2 -22.76 13.82 15.76
C ASN A 2 -21.49 13.28 15.10
N VAL A 3 -21.05 13.92 14.01
CA VAL A 3 -19.80 13.59 13.34
C VAL A 3 -18.68 14.33 14.08
N SER A 4 -17.78 13.58 14.70
CA SER A 4 -16.53 14.10 15.26
C SER A 4 -15.37 13.53 14.46
N PRO A 5 -14.24 14.27 14.31
CA PRO A 5 -13.03 13.71 13.73
C PRO A 5 -12.62 12.42 14.46
N LYS A 6 -12.24 11.40 13.70
CA LYS A 6 -11.68 10.15 14.22
C LYS A 6 -10.18 10.13 13.96
N THR A 7 -9.43 9.43 14.80
CA THR A 7 -8.02 9.12 14.51
C THR A 7 -7.94 8.36 13.20
N PHE A 8 -6.97 8.71 12.38
CA PHE A 8 -6.81 8.16 11.05
C PHE A 8 -5.50 7.36 11.00
N SER A 9 -5.61 6.06 10.73
CA SER A 9 -4.46 5.16 10.81
C SER A 9 -3.59 5.25 9.56
N HIS A 10 -4.18 4.99 8.39
CA HIS A 10 -3.43 4.92 7.14
C HIS A 10 -4.34 5.04 5.90
N ILE A 11 -3.72 5.28 4.74
CA ILE A 11 -4.33 5.17 3.40
C ILE A 11 -3.64 4.02 2.66
N GLY A 12 -4.44 3.17 2.01
CA GLY A 12 -3.96 2.21 1.02
C GLY A 12 -3.97 2.79 -0.39
N LEU A 13 -2.89 2.63 -1.14
CA LEU A 13 -2.72 3.10 -2.52
C LEU A 13 -2.22 1.97 -3.43
N SER A 14 -2.95 1.66 -4.48
CA SER A 14 -2.46 0.76 -5.53
C SER A 14 -1.68 1.55 -6.59
N VAL A 15 -0.46 1.11 -6.90
CA VAL A 15 0.43 1.73 -7.91
C VAL A 15 0.90 0.69 -8.92
N PRO A 16 1.31 1.10 -10.14
CA PRO A 16 1.83 0.18 -11.14
C PRO A 16 3.31 -0.19 -10.94
N ASP A 17 4.04 0.54 -10.08
CA ASP A 17 5.45 0.31 -9.76
C ASP A 17 5.69 0.71 -8.30
N LEU A 18 5.85 -0.29 -7.42
CA LEU A 18 6.00 -0.10 -5.98
C LEU A 18 7.30 0.61 -5.67
N GLU A 19 8.41 0.17 -6.26
CA GLU A 19 9.75 0.67 -5.98
C GLU A 19 9.88 2.14 -6.39
N ALA A 20 9.34 2.52 -7.55
CA ALA A 20 9.30 3.92 -7.98
C ALA A 20 8.44 4.78 -7.04
N ALA A 21 7.29 4.28 -6.59
CA ALA A 21 6.45 4.99 -5.65
C ALA A 21 7.14 5.18 -4.29
N VAL A 22 7.74 4.12 -3.73
CA VAL A 22 8.50 4.19 -2.48
C VAL A 22 9.65 5.19 -2.61
N LYS A 23 10.41 5.14 -3.70
CA LYS A 23 11.49 6.11 -3.95
C LYS A 23 10.95 7.55 -4.00
N PHE A 24 9.88 7.79 -4.75
CA PHE A 24 9.27 9.12 -4.83
C PHE A 24 8.84 9.63 -3.45
N TYR A 25 8.10 8.84 -2.69
CA TYR A 25 7.58 9.25 -1.39
C TYR A 25 8.68 9.44 -0.34
N THR A 26 9.75 8.66 -0.40
CA THR A 26 10.89 8.80 0.53
C THR A 26 11.82 9.95 0.14
N GLU A 27 12.17 10.12 -1.14
CA GLU A 27 13.13 11.15 -1.60
C GLU A 27 12.50 12.53 -1.78
N VAL A 28 11.25 12.61 -2.26
CA VAL A 28 10.58 13.89 -2.55
C VAL A 28 9.80 14.40 -1.35
N LEU A 29 9.07 13.51 -0.66
CA LEU A 29 8.24 13.89 0.49
C LEU A 29 8.89 13.59 1.85
N GLY A 30 10.01 12.86 1.88
CA GLY A 30 10.69 12.54 3.13
C GLY A 30 9.94 11.54 4.03
N LEU A 31 9.05 10.72 3.47
CA LEU A 31 8.34 9.69 4.26
C LEU A 31 9.32 8.63 4.79
N TYR A 32 9.00 8.04 5.94
CA TYR A 32 9.80 6.97 6.53
C TYR A 32 9.35 5.61 6.04
N THR A 33 10.27 4.76 5.57
CA THR A 33 9.97 3.34 5.34
C THR A 33 9.86 2.59 6.66
N ILE A 34 8.72 1.95 6.89
CA ILE A 34 8.42 1.11 8.05
C ILE A 34 8.59 -0.37 7.69
N MET A 35 8.15 -0.75 6.49
CA MET A 35 8.32 -2.07 5.91
C MET A 35 8.80 -1.91 4.47
N GLU A 36 9.96 -2.49 4.18
CA GLU A 36 10.53 -2.51 2.84
C GLU A 36 9.64 -3.27 1.85
N PRO A 37 9.72 -2.96 0.54
CA PRO A 37 9.05 -3.71 -0.52
C PRO A 37 9.19 -5.23 -0.34
N THR A 38 8.06 -5.90 -0.18
CA THR A 38 7.99 -7.34 0.05
C THR A 38 6.92 -7.94 -0.85
N GLU A 39 7.25 -9.06 -1.50
CA GLU A 39 6.29 -9.83 -2.27
C GLU A 39 5.48 -10.76 -1.35
N VAL A 40 4.17 -10.77 -1.55
CA VAL A 40 3.20 -11.55 -0.77
C VAL A 40 2.35 -12.35 -1.72
N PHE A 41 2.04 -13.58 -1.33
CA PHE A 41 1.22 -14.51 -2.09
C PHE A 41 -0.08 -14.81 -1.34
N GLU A 42 -1.11 -15.17 -2.10
CA GLU A 42 -2.36 -15.69 -1.56
C GLU A 42 -2.11 -17.09 -0.98
N ASP A 43 -1.85 -17.14 0.33
CA ASP A 43 -1.53 -18.34 1.09
C ASP A 43 -2.07 -18.27 2.54
N ASP A 44 -1.82 -19.32 3.32
CA ASP A 44 -2.24 -19.44 4.72
C ASP A 44 -1.30 -18.71 5.72
N SER A 45 -0.33 -17.91 5.23
CA SER A 45 0.50 -17.11 6.12
C SER A 45 -0.33 -16.01 6.79
N PRO A 46 0.09 -15.48 7.96
CA PRO A 46 -0.66 -14.39 8.62
C PRO A 46 -0.90 -13.18 7.72
N ILE A 47 0.06 -12.86 6.84
CA ILE A 47 -0.05 -11.75 5.89
C ILE A 47 -0.96 -12.13 4.72
N GLY A 48 -0.88 -13.36 4.19
CA GLY A 48 -1.75 -13.86 3.12
C GLY A 48 -3.23 -13.90 3.54
N VAL A 49 -3.52 -14.39 4.75
CA VAL A 49 -4.88 -14.39 5.33
C VAL A 49 -5.39 -12.96 5.53
N MET A 50 -4.55 -12.06 6.04
CA MET A 50 -4.90 -10.66 6.25
C MET A 50 -5.20 -9.94 4.92
N CYS A 51 -4.36 -10.11 3.89
CA CYS A 51 -4.61 -9.58 2.55
C CYS A 51 -5.90 -10.16 1.94
N THR A 52 -6.18 -11.45 2.14
CA THR A 52 -7.42 -12.09 1.66
C THR A 52 -8.67 -11.50 2.32
N HIS A 53 -8.60 -11.11 3.59
CA HIS A 53 -9.71 -10.39 4.24
C HIS A 53 -9.91 -8.96 3.73
N VAL A 54 -8.85 -8.29 3.26
CA VAL A 54 -8.91 -6.92 2.73
C VAL A 54 -9.36 -6.91 1.27
N PHE A 55 -8.74 -7.74 0.42
CA PHE A 55 -8.93 -7.72 -1.03
C PHE A 55 -9.96 -8.73 -1.54
N GLY A 56 -10.41 -9.66 -0.68
CA GLY A 56 -11.21 -10.81 -1.09
C GLY A 56 -10.34 -11.91 -1.71
N PRO A 57 -10.96 -13.03 -2.15
CA PRO A 57 -10.22 -14.15 -2.75
C PRO A 57 -9.77 -13.85 -4.19
N ASN A 58 -8.78 -14.61 -4.68
CA ASN A 58 -8.21 -14.58 -6.03
C ASN A 58 -7.34 -13.36 -6.37
N TRP A 59 -6.70 -12.75 -5.38
CA TRP A 59 -5.74 -11.65 -5.61
C TRP A 59 -4.35 -12.15 -6.03
N LYS A 60 -4.08 -13.46 -5.92
CA LYS A 60 -2.86 -14.17 -6.36
C LYS A 60 -1.58 -13.73 -5.65
N SER A 61 -1.07 -12.55 -5.98
CA SER A 61 0.12 -11.96 -5.39
C SER A 61 0.10 -10.44 -5.49
N LEU A 62 0.89 -9.79 -4.66
CA LEU A 62 1.13 -8.35 -4.69
C LEU A 62 2.49 -8.07 -4.09
N LYS A 63 3.07 -6.92 -4.44
CA LYS A 63 4.13 -6.34 -3.62
C LYS A 63 3.55 -5.28 -2.71
N ILE A 64 4.08 -5.18 -1.49
CA ILE A 64 3.65 -4.20 -0.50
C ILE A 64 4.83 -3.52 0.17
N ALA A 65 4.68 -2.22 0.44
CA ALA A 65 5.56 -1.46 1.33
C ALA A 65 4.72 -0.60 2.26
N HIS A 66 5.21 -0.38 3.48
CA HIS A 66 4.57 0.52 4.44
C HIS A 66 5.46 1.72 4.69
N LEU A 67 4.91 2.91 4.47
CA LEU A 67 5.53 4.18 4.79
C LEU A 67 4.76 4.89 5.90
N ALA A 68 5.39 5.89 6.53
CA ALA A 68 4.73 6.78 7.46
C ALA A 68 5.12 8.23 7.24
N THR A 69 4.15 9.12 7.43
CA THR A 69 4.37 10.57 7.54
C THR A 69 5.03 10.94 8.87
N ALA A 70 5.52 12.17 8.98
CA ALA A 70 6.07 12.70 10.24
C ALA A 70 5.06 12.64 11.40
N ASP A 71 3.76 12.80 11.10
CA ASP A 71 2.66 12.72 12.07
C ASP A 71 2.12 11.30 12.28
N ARG A 72 2.86 10.28 11.78
CA ARG A 72 2.58 8.83 11.96
C ARG A 72 1.32 8.31 11.28
N VAL A 73 0.75 9.07 10.33
CA VAL A 73 -0.23 8.50 9.40
C VAL A 73 0.50 7.58 8.44
N GLY A 74 0.05 6.32 8.36
CA GLY A 74 0.61 5.31 7.49
C GLY A 74 0.18 5.46 6.03
N ILE A 75 1.05 5.08 5.11
CA ILE A 75 0.76 4.94 3.69
C ILE A 75 1.16 3.52 3.29
N GLU A 76 0.18 2.69 2.99
CA GLU A 76 0.39 1.33 2.50
C GLU A 76 0.31 1.35 0.98
N ILE A 77 1.38 0.92 0.31
CA ILE A 77 1.48 0.96 -1.14
C ILE A 77 1.47 -0.48 -1.65
N PHE A 78 0.60 -0.75 -2.62
CA PHE A 78 0.39 -2.07 -3.21
C PHE A 78 0.67 -2.04 -4.72
N GLU A 79 1.46 -2.98 -5.23
CA GLU A 79 1.58 -3.25 -6.65
C GLU A 79 0.94 -4.61 -6.95
N PHE A 80 -0.16 -4.58 -7.71
CA PHE A 80 -0.83 -5.77 -8.19
C PHE A 80 -0.36 -6.10 -9.61
N PRO A 81 -0.25 -7.39 -9.99
CA PRO A 81 0.21 -7.81 -11.32
C PRO A 81 -0.58 -7.20 -12.50
N GLU A 82 -1.85 -6.87 -12.29
CA GLU A 82 -2.73 -6.31 -13.33
C GLU A 82 -2.92 -4.79 -13.21
N ASN A 83 -2.15 -4.12 -12.34
CA ASN A 83 -2.12 -2.66 -12.25
C ASN A 83 -1.03 -2.10 -13.16
N TYR A 84 -1.42 -1.30 -14.15
CA TYR A 84 -0.51 -0.73 -15.13
C TYR A 84 -0.70 0.78 -15.24
N ALA A 85 0.39 1.48 -15.55
CA ALA A 85 0.32 2.90 -15.83
C ALA A 85 -0.63 3.14 -17.03
N PRO A 86 -1.62 4.03 -16.90
CA PRO A 86 -2.50 4.34 -18.01
C PRO A 86 -1.71 5.05 -19.12
N LYS A 87 -2.14 4.88 -20.37
CA LYS A 87 -1.49 5.50 -21.54
C LYS A 87 -1.63 7.02 -21.55
N ASP A 88 -2.71 7.52 -20.97
CA ASP A 88 -2.99 8.93 -20.78
C ASP A 88 -3.40 9.14 -19.32
N ASN A 89 -2.89 10.20 -18.71
CA ASN A 89 -3.17 10.58 -17.32
C ASN A 89 -4.25 11.69 -17.25
N LEU A 90 -4.85 12.04 -18.40
CA LEU A 90 -5.81 13.15 -18.57
C LEU A 90 -7.16 12.69 -19.13
#